data_AF-A0A0M8MCK4-F1
#
_entry.id   AF-A0A0M8MCK4-F1
#
_cell.length_a   1.000
_cell.length_b   1.000
_cell.length_c   1.000
_cell.angle_alpha   90.00
_cell.angle_beta   90.00
_cell.angle_gamma   90.00
#
_symmetry.space_group_name_H-M   'P 1'
#
loop_
_entity.id
_entity.type
_entity.pdbx_description
1 polymer ?
#
loop_
_entity_poly.entity_id
_entity_poly.type
_entity_poly.pdbx_seq_one_letter_code
_entity_poly.pdbx_strand_id
1 'polypeptide(L)'
;MKNYLLIIVGLCALMFGCKPGETANAEKTVAQGDKLIGPAKNDTVRIANDSLEYEVIIIDPGFNNWLYSRAKPRGYYGQPYMENRNRFWVTEWNNRVINPQQYGDMYQLRIDYDSQIDYGYEVNYLLFNYLVYFQNANNQRLGGVLPRD
;
A
#
# COMPACT_ATOMS: atom_id res chain seq x y z
N MET A 1 -1.21 64.38 -12.54
CA MET A 1 -0.63 63.08 -12.11
C MET A 1 -1.59 62.41 -11.15
N LYS A 2 -2.66 61.89 -11.71
CA LYS A 2 -3.88 61.44 -11.03
C LYS A 2 -4.57 60.66 -12.16
N ASN A 3 -4.27 59.37 -12.26
CA ASN A 3 -4.90 58.37 -13.16
C ASN A 3 -4.15 57.02 -13.22
N TYR A 4 -2.97 56.87 -12.60
CA TYR A 4 -2.28 55.56 -12.55
C TYR A 4 -2.64 54.70 -11.32
N LEU A 5 -3.39 55.24 -10.35
CA LEU A 5 -3.80 54.50 -9.16
C LEU A 5 -5.06 53.64 -9.36
N LEU A 6 -5.75 53.78 -10.50
CA LEU A 6 -6.98 53.03 -10.81
C LEU A 6 -6.75 51.75 -11.64
N ILE A 7 -5.50 51.44 -11.99
CA ILE A 7 -5.17 50.29 -12.86
C ILE A 7 -4.87 49.01 -12.05
N ILE A 8 -4.71 49.08 -10.73
CA ILE A 8 -4.35 47.92 -9.88
C ILE A 8 -5.58 47.14 -9.35
N VAL A 9 -6.80 47.67 -9.49
CA VAL A 9 -8.04 47.00 -9.04
C VAL A 9 -8.67 46.12 -10.14
N GLY A 10 -8.13 46.16 -11.37
CA GLY A 10 -8.68 45.46 -12.55
C GLY A 10 -8.14 44.04 -12.81
N LEU A 11 -7.35 43.45 -11.91
CA LEU A 11 -6.69 42.15 -12.13
C LEU A 11 -6.95 41.12 -11.02
N CYS A 12 -8.15 41.13 -10.43
CA CYS A 12 -8.56 40.14 -9.41
C CYS A 12 -9.93 39.49 -9.69
N ALA A 13 -10.45 39.58 -10.91
CA ALA A 13 -11.79 39.06 -11.26
C ALA A 13 -11.80 38.01 -12.36
N LEU A 14 -10.77 37.15 -12.43
CA LEU A 14 -10.78 35.96 -13.28
C LEU A 14 -10.35 34.77 -12.43
N MET A 15 -11.09 33.66 -12.54
CA MET A 15 -11.00 32.39 -11.80
C MET A 15 -12.01 32.15 -10.65
N PHE A 16 -13.27 32.57 -10.81
CA PHE A 16 -14.40 31.81 -10.22
C PHE A 16 -15.20 31.18 -11.34
N GLY A 17 -14.87 29.92 -11.65
CA GLY A 17 -15.54 29.16 -12.70
C GLY A 17 -15.23 27.67 -12.60
N CYS A 18 -15.84 26.98 -11.64
CA CYS A 18 -16.09 25.54 -11.77
C CYS A 18 -17.45 25.21 -11.15
N LYS A 19 -18.33 24.63 -11.98
CA LYS A 19 -19.68 24.18 -11.62
C LYS A 19 -19.58 22.84 -10.86
N PRO A 20 -20.31 22.62 -9.76
CA PRO A 20 -20.58 21.26 -9.30
C PRO A 20 -21.68 20.67 -10.19
N GLY A 21 -21.39 19.54 -10.86
CA GLY A 21 -22.40 18.73 -11.52
C GLY A 21 -23.28 17.99 -10.51
N GLU A 22 -24.58 17.93 -10.78
CA GLU A 22 -25.57 17.21 -9.99
C GLU A 22 -25.38 15.67 -10.05
N THR A 23 -25.50 15.08 -8.86
CA THR A 23 -26.13 13.80 -8.49
C THR A 23 -25.78 12.50 -9.22
N ALA A 24 -25.24 11.55 -8.44
CA ALA A 24 -25.87 10.24 -8.30
C ALA A 24 -25.59 9.69 -6.90
N ASN A 25 -26.64 9.53 -6.09
CA ASN A 25 -26.62 8.73 -4.89
C ASN A 25 -26.42 7.27 -5.32
N ALA A 26 -25.23 6.72 -5.08
CA ALA A 26 -25.02 5.28 -5.11
C ALA A 26 -25.22 4.75 -3.70
N GLU A 27 -26.31 3.98 -3.59
CA GLU A 27 -26.76 3.17 -2.48
C GLU A 27 -25.59 2.44 -1.78
N LYS A 28 -25.37 2.73 -0.49
CA LYS A 28 -24.57 1.84 0.37
C LYS A 28 -25.41 0.59 0.65
N THR A 29 -25.37 -0.36 -0.27
CA THR A 29 -25.70 -1.75 0.05
C THR A 29 -24.60 -2.30 0.95
N VAL A 30 -24.95 -2.46 2.22
CA VAL A 30 -24.17 -3.21 3.21
C VAL A 30 -24.13 -4.66 2.72
N ALA A 31 -23.08 -5.03 2.01
CA ALA A 31 -22.75 -6.43 1.79
C ALA A 31 -22.18 -6.99 3.10
N GLN A 32 -23.09 -7.55 3.87
CA GLN A 32 -22.80 -8.38 5.02
C GLN A 32 -22.17 -9.69 4.54
N GLY A 33 -21.01 -10.04 5.10
CA GLY A 33 -20.60 -11.44 5.19
C GLY A 33 -19.17 -11.77 4.81
N ASP A 34 -18.16 -11.00 5.21
CA ASP A 34 -16.80 -11.54 5.21
C ASP A 34 -16.59 -12.36 6.49
N LYS A 35 -16.82 -13.66 6.34
CA LYS A 35 -16.59 -14.67 7.37
C LYS A 35 -15.08 -14.86 7.49
N LEU A 36 -14.42 -13.94 8.20
CA LEU A 36 -13.05 -14.12 8.66
C LEU A 36 -13.05 -15.32 9.61
N ILE A 37 -12.61 -16.48 9.10
CA ILE A 37 -12.40 -17.65 9.93
C ILE A 37 -11.26 -17.30 10.89
N GLY A 38 -11.61 -17.16 12.17
CA GLY A 38 -10.68 -16.96 13.28
C GLY A 38 -9.63 -18.08 13.37
N PRO A 39 -8.64 -17.93 14.27
CA PRO A 39 -7.29 -18.47 14.10
C PRO A 39 -7.28 -19.99 14.09
N ALA A 40 -7.35 -20.56 12.89
CA ALA A 40 -7.16 -21.98 12.66
C ALA A 40 -5.69 -22.22 12.33
N LYS A 41 -4.86 -22.29 13.37
CA LYS A 41 -3.66 -23.14 13.52
C LYS A 41 -2.95 -23.63 12.24
N ASN A 42 -2.67 -22.74 11.29
CA ASN A 42 -1.91 -22.99 10.08
C ASN A 42 -1.21 -21.69 9.67
N ASP A 43 0.11 -21.75 9.56
CA ASP A 43 1.06 -20.63 9.36
C ASP A 43 1.03 -20.06 7.93
N THR A 44 -0.14 -20.03 7.30
CA THR A 44 -0.30 -19.51 5.94
C THR A 44 -1.64 -18.82 5.84
N VAL A 45 -1.60 -17.49 5.73
CA VAL A 45 -2.79 -16.70 5.42
C VAL A 45 -2.91 -16.63 3.91
N ARG A 46 -3.95 -17.30 3.41
CA ARG A 46 -4.38 -17.20 2.02
C ARG A 46 -5.54 -16.21 1.94
N ILE A 47 -5.33 -15.09 1.26
CA ILE A 47 -6.38 -14.12 0.97
C ILE A 47 -6.55 -14.10 -0.54
N ALA A 48 -7.69 -14.64 -1.00
CA ALA A 48 -8.11 -14.58 -2.39
C ALA A 48 -9.26 -13.58 -2.49
N ASN A 49 -9.19 -12.68 -3.47
CA ASN A 49 -10.34 -11.94 -3.96
C ASN A 49 -10.85 -12.71 -5.18
N ASP A 50 -12.16 -12.84 -5.30
CA ASP A 50 -12.85 -13.72 -6.26
C ASP A 50 -12.58 -13.36 -7.74
N SER A 51 -11.81 -12.31 -8.02
CA SER A 51 -11.33 -11.93 -9.36
C SER A 51 -9.80 -12.00 -9.57
N LEU A 52 -9.02 -12.47 -8.60
CA LEU A 52 -7.54 -12.35 -8.66
C LEU A 52 -6.88 -13.57 -9.32
N GLU A 53 -6.06 -13.31 -10.33
CA GLU A 53 -5.14 -14.29 -10.95
C GLU A 53 -3.86 -14.51 -10.13
N TYR A 54 -3.67 -13.75 -9.04
CA TYR A 54 -2.40 -13.69 -8.29
C TYR A 54 -2.60 -13.77 -6.78
N GLU A 55 -1.68 -14.49 -6.12
CA GLU A 55 -1.68 -14.74 -4.67
C GLU A 55 -0.33 -14.28 -4.07
N VAL A 56 -0.37 -13.76 -2.84
CA VAL A 56 0.83 -13.57 -2.02
C VAL A 56 0.85 -14.59 -0.88
N ILE A 57 1.91 -15.39 -0.82
CA ILE A 57 2.10 -16.40 0.22
C ILE A 57 3.16 -15.86 1.18
N ILE A 58 2.74 -15.59 2.42
CA ILE A 58 3.61 -15.12 3.48
C ILE A 58 3.72 -16.22 4.53
N ILE A 59 4.94 -16.68 4.79
CA ILE A 59 5.25 -17.74 5.75
C ILE A 59 6.05 -17.12 6.89
N ASP A 60 5.35 -16.43 7.80
CA ASP A 60 5.96 -15.84 8.98
C ASP A 60 4.95 -15.85 10.15
N PRO A 61 5.24 -16.54 11.27
CA PRO A 61 4.29 -16.69 12.38
C PRO A 61 4.02 -15.37 13.12
N GLY A 62 4.92 -14.39 13.04
CA GLY A 62 4.76 -13.08 13.68
C GLY A 62 3.93 -12.10 12.85
N PHE A 63 3.87 -12.30 11.53
CA PHE A 63 3.25 -11.33 10.63
C PHE A 63 1.77 -11.10 10.91
N ASN A 64 0.97 -12.16 11.10
CA ASN A 64 -0.47 -11.99 11.35
C ASN A 64 -0.75 -11.19 12.61
N ASN A 65 -0.07 -11.51 13.71
CA ASN A 65 -0.23 -10.79 14.96
C ASN A 65 0.16 -9.31 14.80
N TRP A 66 1.25 -9.02 14.09
CA TRP A 66 1.65 -7.64 13.80
C TRP A 66 0.63 -6.93 12.90
N LEU A 67 0.15 -7.60 11.85
CA LEU A 67 -0.84 -7.05 10.91
C LEU A 67 -2.12 -6.63 11.64
N TYR A 68 -2.62 -7.45 12.57
CA TYR A 68 -3.85 -7.11 13.31
C TYR A 68 -3.65 -6.07 14.42
N SER A 69 -2.45 -5.93 14.97
CA SER A 69 -2.20 -5.07 16.14
C SER A 69 -1.51 -3.75 15.81
N ARG A 70 -0.84 -3.64 14.66
CA ARG A 70 0.04 -2.51 14.32
C ARG A 70 -0.23 -1.93 12.94
N ALA A 71 -0.63 -2.75 11.96
CA ALA A 71 -0.83 -2.22 10.61
C ALA A 71 -1.97 -1.20 10.57
N LYS A 72 -1.82 -0.20 9.72
CA LYS A 72 -2.91 0.72 9.43
C LYS A 72 -4.07 -0.04 8.78
N PRO A 73 -5.32 0.31 9.07
CA PRO A 73 -6.47 -0.37 8.50
C PRO A 73 -6.49 -0.24 6.97
N ARG A 74 -7.16 -1.18 6.32
CA ARG A 74 -7.44 -1.13 4.88
C ARG A 74 -8.12 0.20 4.53
N GLY A 75 -7.74 0.76 3.38
CA GLY A 75 -8.15 2.09 2.93
C GLY A 75 -7.28 3.26 3.43
N TYR A 76 -6.40 3.06 4.42
CA TYR A 76 -5.51 4.13 4.90
C TYR A 76 -4.46 4.52 3.85
N TYR A 77 -3.78 3.52 3.28
CA TYR A 77 -2.87 3.72 2.15
C TYR A 77 -3.62 3.46 0.85
N GLY A 78 -3.47 4.34 -0.13
CA GLY A 78 -3.94 4.12 -1.49
C GLY A 78 -3.07 3.09 -2.22
N GLN A 79 -3.67 2.35 -3.15
CA GLN A 79 -2.96 1.35 -3.96
C GLN A 79 -1.70 1.91 -4.65
N PRO A 80 -1.73 3.06 -5.36
CA PRO A 80 -0.54 3.60 -6.01
C PRO A 80 0.61 3.93 -5.04
N TYR A 81 0.29 4.26 -3.79
CA TYR A 81 1.32 4.49 -2.76
C TYR A 81 2.03 3.18 -2.39
N MET A 82 1.26 2.11 -2.18
CA MET A 82 1.79 0.81 -1.80
C MET A 82 2.58 0.19 -2.96
N GLU A 83 2.06 0.24 -4.19
CA GLU A 83 2.74 -0.27 -5.39
C GLU A 83 4.11 0.37 -5.61
N ASN A 84 4.18 1.70 -5.48
CA ASN A 84 5.43 2.43 -5.60
C ASN A 84 6.45 1.93 -4.58
N ARG A 85 6.05 1.70 -3.34
CA ARG A 85 6.93 1.21 -2.26
C ARG A 85 7.32 -0.26 -2.48
N ASN A 86 6.35 -1.10 -2.80
CA ASN A 86 6.55 -2.52 -3.07
C ASN A 86 7.58 -2.71 -4.18
N ARG A 87 7.48 -1.97 -5.29
CA ARG A 87 8.47 -2.04 -6.38
C ARG A 87 9.91 -1.85 -5.90
N PHE A 88 10.18 -0.78 -5.14
CA PHE A 88 11.53 -0.50 -4.66
C PHE A 88 12.00 -1.54 -3.63
N TRP A 89 11.14 -1.87 -2.66
CA TRP A 89 11.50 -2.78 -1.58
C TRP A 89 11.65 -4.23 -2.03
N VAL A 90 10.83 -4.70 -2.99
CA VAL A 90 10.97 -6.03 -3.59
C VAL A 90 12.27 -6.12 -4.40
N THR A 91 12.63 -5.07 -5.13
CA THR A 91 13.91 -5.04 -5.85
C THR A 91 15.08 -5.22 -4.90
N GLU A 92 15.10 -4.45 -3.81
CA GLU A 92 16.16 -4.55 -2.81
C GLU A 92 16.14 -5.91 -2.07
N TRP A 93 14.96 -6.41 -1.70
CA TRP A 93 14.78 -7.73 -1.11
C TRP A 93 15.41 -8.81 -2.01
N ASN A 94 15.05 -8.82 -3.30
CA ASN A 94 15.55 -9.80 -4.27
C ASN A 94 17.06 -9.70 -4.48
N ASN A 95 17.63 -8.49 -4.44
CA ASN A 95 19.07 -8.30 -4.46
C ASN A 95 19.76 -8.90 -3.23
N ARG A 96 19.12 -8.89 -2.06
CA ARG A 96 19.67 -9.47 -0.83
C ARG A 96 19.55 -10.98 -0.79
N VAL A 97 18.45 -11.54 -1.29
CA VAL A 97 18.25 -13.00 -1.43
C VAL A 97 19.41 -13.64 -2.19
N ILE A 98 19.90 -13.00 -3.26
CA ILE A 98 21.01 -13.55 -4.07
C ILE A 98 22.41 -13.26 -3.49
N ASN A 99 22.51 -12.49 -2.41
CA ASN A 99 23.77 -12.10 -1.76
C ASN A 99 23.81 -12.50 -0.26
N PRO A 100 23.55 -13.78 0.09
CA PRO A 100 23.43 -14.20 1.49
C PRO A 100 24.74 -14.06 2.28
N GLN A 101 25.90 -14.07 1.62
CA GLN A 101 27.19 -13.84 2.29
C GLN A 101 27.28 -12.44 2.94
N GLN A 102 26.60 -11.45 2.38
CA GLN A 102 26.59 -10.08 2.89
C GLN A 102 25.41 -9.82 3.82
N TYR A 103 24.24 -10.39 3.51
CA TYR A 103 22.97 -10.03 4.16
C TYR A 103 22.41 -11.11 5.08
N GLY A 104 23.06 -12.28 5.17
CA GLY A 104 22.58 -13.41 5.94
C GLY A 104 21.44 -14.17 5.26
N ASP A 105 20.89 -15.14 5.99
CA ASP A 105 19.85 -16.08 5.56
C ASP A 105 18.41 -15.60 5.87
N MET A 106 18.25 -14.39 6.44
CA MET A 106 16.93 -13.82 6.74
C MET A 106 16.09 -13.50 5.48
N TYR A 107 16.73 -13.39 4.31
CA TYR A 107 16.06 -13.21 3.02
C TYR A 107 15.93 -14.56 2.32
N GLN A 108 14.74 -15.16 2.40
CA GLN A 108 14.53 -16.54 1.96
C GLN A 108 14.27 -16.67 0.45
N LEU A 109 13.03 -16.37 0.03
CA LEU A 109 12.59 -16.55 -1.34
C LEU A 109 12.52 -15.20 -2.07
N ARG A 110 12.83 -15.23 -3.36
CA ARG A 110 12.59 -14.08 -4.23
C ARG A 110 11.09 -13.84 -4.38
N ILE A 111 10.72 -12.58 -4.45
CA ILE A 111 9.34 -12.14 -4.69
C ILE A 111 9.25 -11.76 -6.17
N ASP A 112 8.40 -12.46 -6.91
CA ASP A 112 8.12 -12.16 -8.31
C ASP A 112 7.04 -11.07 -8.40
N TYR A 113 7.48 -9.82 -8.48
CA TYR A 113 6.60 -8.65 -8.51
C TYR A 113 6.89 -7.83 -9.77
N ASP A 114 5.96 -7.84 -10.71
CA ASP A 114 5.99 -7.07 -11.93
C ASP A 114 5.20 -5.77 -11.77
N SER A 115 5.89 -4.63 -11.87
CA SER A 115 5.28 -3.30 -11.80
C SER A 115 4.31 -2.96 -12.93
N GLN A 116 4.20 -3.81 -13.97
CA GLN A 116 3.23 -3.65 -15.06
C GLN A 116 1.91 -4.40 -14.81
N ILE A 117 1.85 -5.23 -13.76
CA ILE A 117 0.67 -6.01 -13.40
C ILE A 117 -0.08 -5.31 -12.27
N ASP A 118 -1.39 -5.14 -12.44
CA ASP A 118 -2.28 -4.70 -11.36
C ASP A 118 -2.69 -5.92 -10.52
N TYR A 119 -1.95 -6.14 -9.43
CA TYR A 119 -2.26 -7.19 -8.46
C TYR A 119 -3.47 -6.88 -7.57
N GLY A 120 -4.04 -5.68 -7.69
CA GLY A 120 -5.12 -5.19 -6.86
C GLY A 120 -4.68 -4.74 -5.47
N TYR A 121 -5.65 -4.17 -4.76
CA TYR A 121 -5.41 -3.54 -3.46
C TYR A 121 -4.89 -4.51 -2.40
N GLU A 122 -5.54 -5.67 -2.24
CA GLU A 122 -5.29 -6.56 -1.11
C GLU A 122 -3.91 -7.22 -1.20
N VAL A 123 -3.48 -7.66 -2.39
CA VAL A 123 -2.12 -8.19 -2.60
C VAL A 123 -1.09 -7.12 -2.27
N ASN A 124 -1.27 -5.90 -2.81
CA ASN A 124 -0.36 -4.80 -2.53
C ASN A 124 -0.33 -4.41 -1.05
N TYR A 125 -1.48 -4.44 -0.37
CA TYR A 125 -1.60 -4.14 1.04
C TYR A 125 -0.87 -5.16 1.91
N LEU A 126 -1.04 -6.46 1.65
CA LEU A 126 -0.39 -7.51 2.41
C LEU A 126 1.12 -7.51 2.19
N LEU A 127 1.57 -7.42 0.93
CA LEU A 127 2.99 -7.35 0.58
C LEU A 127 3.66 -6.13 1.22
N PHE A 128 3.02 -4.96 1.12
CA PHE A 128 3.53 -3.72 1.72
C PHE A 128 3.70 -3.86 3.23
N ASN A 129 2.66 -4.33 3.91
CA ASN A 129 2.68 -4.49 5.36
C ASN A 129 3.70 -5.54 5.81
N TYR A 130 3.87 -6.63 5.06
CA TYR A 130 4.91 -7.62 5.34
C TYR A 130 6.31 -7.02 5.23
N LEU A 131 6.59 -6.23 4.19
CA LEU A 131 7.89 -5.58 4.02
C LEU A 131 8.15 -4.52 5.11
N VAL A 132 7.13 -3.82 5.60
CA VAL A 132 7.24 -2.92 6.77
C VAL A 132 7.55 -3.72 8.03
N TYR A 133 6.76 -4.76 8.31
CA TYR A 133 6.96 -5.66 9.44
C TYR A 133 8.38 -6.23 9.45
N PHE A 134 8.86 -6.79 8.34
CA PHE A 134 10.18 -7.38 8.24
C PHE A 134 11.28 -6.36 8.55
N GLN A 135 11.18 -5.16 7.98
CA GLN A 135 12.14 -4.08 8.21
C GLN A 135 12.18 -3.66 9.68
N ASN A 136 11.02 -3.53 10.33
CA ASN A 136 10.92 -3.20 11.75
C ASN A 136 11.43 -4.33 12.65
N ALA A 137 10.99 -5.57 12.40
CA ALA A 137 11.32 -6.74 13.22
C ALA A 137 12.81 -7.10 13.18
N ASN A 138 13.45 -6.93 12.02
CA ASN A 138 14.87 -7.29 11.82
C ASN A 138 15.80 -6.06 11.81
N ASN A 139 15.28 -4.87 12.10
CA ASN A 139 16.00 -3.59 12.02
C ASN A 139 16.74 -3.41 10.67
N GLN A 140 16.06 -3.77 9.58
CA GLN A 140 16.57 -3.67 8.21
C GLN A 140 15.97 -2.48 7.49
N ARG A 141 16.68 -1.99 6.47
CA ARG A 141 16.18 -0.95 5.56
C ARG A 141 16.31 -1.41 4.13
N LEU A 142 15.18 -1.57 3.46
CA LEU A 142 15.08 -1.88 2.03
C LEU A 142 15.01 -0.61 1.16
N GLY A 143 15.05 0.57 1.79
CA GLY A 143 15.14 1.87 1.12
C GLY A 143 14.06 2.86 1.58
N GLY A 144 14.38 4.15 1.45
CA GLY A 144 13.46 5.25 1.81
C GLY A 144 13.14 5.33 3.30
N VAL A 145 12.13 6.16 3.63
CA VAL A 145 11.61 6.32 5.00
C VAL A 145 10.51 5.28 5.23
N LEU A 146 10.62 4.53 6.32
CA LEU A 146 9.59 3.59 6.76
C LEU A 146 8.33 4.34 7.20
N PRO A 147 7.14 3.89 6.75
CA PRO A 147 5.87 4.35 7.30
C PRO A 147 5.83 4.09 8.81
N ARG A 148 5.16 4.96 9.57
CA ARG A 148 4.97 4.78 11.01
C ARG A 148 3.68 4.00 11.26
N ASP A 149 3.81 2.94 12.04
CA ASP A 149 2.74 2.11 12.59
C ASP A 149 1.73 2.90 13.44
#